data_AF-A0A7S2SY13-F1
#
_entry.id   AF-A0A7S2SY13-F1
#
_cell.length_a   1.000
_cell.length_b   1.000
_cell.length_c   1.000
_cell.angle_alpha   90.00
_cell.angle_beta   90.00
_cell.angle_gamma   90.00
#
_symmetry.space_group_name_H-M   'P 1'
#
loop_
_entity.id
_entity.type
_entity.pdbx_description
1 polymer ?
#
loop_
_entity_poly.entity_id
_entity_poly.type
_entity_poly.pdbx_seq_one_letter_code
_entity_poly.pdbx_strand_id
1 'polypeptide(L)'
;MASYSVSDAVATYFLYYKYVHPFIFSLGTIIPMPPDEVLRKGSGTLCESLLMVQAFDANILAPNKFKSQHEKFHGGKLLQSETYIGGHVEALESGVFRADIDISFNNNSAAYQKLIDKVDEDLQYTITVENEVAMEDVKNYDEIRDEIVAKLTYLRDNPRCTEKPLIYHLDVAAMYPNIILTNRL
;
A
#
# COMPACT_ATOMS: atom_id res chain seq x y z
N MET A 1 -19.51 -1.05 -40.89
CA MET A 1 -18.70 0.17 -40.64
C MET A 1 -19.43 1.18 -39.76
N ALA A 2 -20.68 1.55 -40.05
CA ALA A 2 -21.44 2.49 -39.20
C ALA A 2 -21.62 2.02 -37.74
N SER A 3 -21.94 0.74 -37.53
CA SER A 3 -22.06 0.16 -36.19
C SER A 3 -20.76 0.22 -35.37
N TYR A 4 -19.61 -0.01 -36.01
CA TYR A 4 -18.30 0.09 -35.38
C TYR A 4 -17.99 1.54 -34.98
N SER A 5 -18.22 2.50 -35.89
CA SER A 5 -18.03 3.92 -35.58
C SER A 5 -18.92 4.41 -34.43
N VAL A 6 -20.18 3.97 -34.38
CA VAL A 6 -21.09 4.28 -33.26
C VAL A 6 -20.61 3.62 -31.97
N SER A 7 -20.13 2.37 -32.04
CA SER A 7 -19.57 1.65 -30.89
C SER A 7 -18.39 2.42 -30.28
N ASP A 8 -17.45 2.89 -31.09
CA ASP A 8 -16.29 3.66 -30.62
C ASP A 8 -16.72 4.99 -29.98
N ALA A 9 -17.69 5.70 -30.58
CA ALA A 9 -18.21 6.94 -30.03
C ALA A 9 -18.89 6.73 -28.67
N VAL A 10 -19.71 5.69 -28.55
CA VAL A 10 -20.39 5.31 -27.29
C VAL A 10 -19.37 4.92 -26.22
N ALA A 11 -18.39 4.09 -26.56
CA ALA A 11 -17.32 3.69 -25.64
C ALA A 11 -16.52 4.91 -25.16
N THR A 12 -16.11 5.79 -26.09
CA THR A 12 -15.34 7.00 -25.78
C THR A 12 -16.12 7.94 -24.85
N TYR A 13 -17.38 8.20 -25.16
CA TYR A 13 -18.23 9.08 -24.36
C TYR A 13 -18.42 8.54 -22.94
N PHE A 14 -18.77 7.26 -22.78
CA PHE A 14 -19.00 6.69 -21.44
C PHE A 14 -17.71 6.49 -20.64
N LEU A 15 -16.59 6.17 -21.30
CA LEU A 15 -15.28 6.15 -20.66
C LEU A 15 -14.94 7.53 -20.10
N TYR A 16 -15.09 8.58 -20.92
CA TYR A 16 -14.86 9.96 -20.51
C TYR A 16 -15.79 10.35 -19.35
N TYR A 17 -17.11 10.19 -19.53
CA TYR A 17 -18.10 10.71 -18.60
C TYR A 17 -18.04 10.00 -17.24
N LYS A 18 -17.81 8.67 -17.22
CA LYS A 18 -17.78 7.90 -15.96
C LYS A 18 -16.46 8.01 -15.21
N TYR A 19 -15.33 8.02 -15.91
CA TYR A 19 -14.01 7.91 -15.27
C TYR A 19 -13.20 9.20 -15.35
N VAL A 20 -13.11 9.82 -16.52
CA VAL A 20 -12.20 10.96 -16.74
C VAL A 20 -12.79 12.27 -16.23
N HIS A 21 -14.05 12.56 -16.56
CA HIS A 21 -14.71 13.82 -16.23
C HIS A 21 -14.72 14.11 -14.72
N PRO A 22 -15.30 13.26 -13.84
CA PRO A 22 -15.30 13.54 -12.40
C PRO A 22 -13.88 13.59 -11.83
N PHE A 23 -12.96 12.74 -12.29
CA PHE A 23 -11.58 12.68 -11.79
C PHE A 23 -10.80 13.97 -12.07
N ILE A 24 -10.79 14.43 -13.33
CA ILE A 24 -10.03 15.61 -13.75
C ILE A 24 -10.60 16.88 -13.11
N PHE A 25 -11.93 17.03 -13.09
CA PHE A 25 -12.54 18.21 -12.46
C PHE A 25 -12.38 18.21 -10.94
N SER A 26 -12.41 17.04 -10.28
CA SER A 26 -12.11 16.95 -8.84
C SER A 26 -10.66 17.31 -8.54
N LEU A 27 -9.70 16.79 -9.31
CA LEU A 27 -8.28 17.16 -9.17
C LEU A 27 -8.04 18.65 -9.44
N GLY A 28 -8.73 19.22 -10.43
CA GLY A 28 -8.68 20.65 -10.73
C GLY A 28 -9.22 21.57 -9.63
N THR A 29 -9.88 21.03 -8.59
CA THR A 29 -10.29 21.85 -7.42
C THR A 29 -9.12 22.16 -6.48
N ILE A 30 -8.07 21.32 -6.49
CA ILE A 30 -6.92 21.45 -5.58
C ILE A 30 -5.61 21.77 -6.32
N ILE A 31 -5.48 21.34 -7.59
CA ILE A 31 -4.31 21.64 -8.41
C ILE A 31 -4.55 22.96 -9.14
N PRO A 32 -3.67 23.98 -9.00
CA PRO A 32 -3.85 25.29 -9.63
C PRO A 32 -3.49 25.27 -11.12
N MET A 33 -4.15 24.41 -11.90
CA MET A 33 -3.95 24.22 -13.33
C MET A 33 -5.29 24.02 -14.05
N PRO A 34 -5.42 24.43 -15.32
CA PRO A 34 -6.62 24.14 -16.10
C PRO A 34 -6.80 22.63 -16.33
N PRO A 35 -8.04 22.12 -16.52
CA PRO A 35 -8.32 20.70 -16.71
C PRO A 35 -7.50 20.00 -17.80
N ASP A 36 -7.19 20.73 -18.88
CA ASP A 36 -6.34 20.23 -19.97
C ASP A 36 -4.91 19.91 -19.51
N GLU A 37 -4.35 20.74 -18.62
CA GLU A 37 -3.03 20.51 -18.04
C GLU A 37 -3.06 19.41 -16.96
N VAL A 38 -4.10 19.38 -16.12
CA VAL A 38 -4.27 18.30 -15.13
C VAL A 38 -4.34 16.93 -15.82
N LEU A 39 -4.96 16.84 -17.00
CA LEU A 39 -5.04 15.61 -17.78
C LEU A 39 -3.71 15.23 -18.47
N ARG A 40 -2.92 16.22 -18.92
CA ARG A 40 -1.77 15.98 -19.80
C ARG A 40 -0.41 16.00 -19.11
N LYS A 41 -0.28 16.71 -17.99
CA LYS A 41 1.00 16.80 -17.25
C LYS A 41 1.25 15.51 -16.48
N GLY A 42 2.54 15.17 -16.33
CA GLY A 42 2.92 14.02 -15.51
C GLY A 42 2.59 14.24 -14.03
N SER A 43 2.24 13.17 -13.31
CA SER A 43 1.88 13.24 -11.89
C SER A 43 2.93 13.93 -11.02
N GLY A 44 4.23 13.78 -11.34
CA GLY A 44 5.29 14.50 -10.65
C GLY A 44 5.19 16.03 -10.76
N THR A 45 4.74 16.56 -11.90
CA THR A 45 4.48 18.00 -12.08
C THR A 45 3.25 18.45 -11.30
N LEU A 46 2.23 17.60 -11.22
CA LEU A 46 1.03 17.86 -10.41
C LEU A 46 1.41 17.93 -8.91
N CYS A 47 2.22 16.98 -8.42
CA CYS A 47 2.75 16.98 -7.06
C CYS A 47 3.60 18.23 -6.78
N GLU A 48 4.48 18.60 -7.71
CA GLU A 48 5.28 19.82 -7.57
C GLU A 48 4.39 21.06 -7.42
N SER A 49 3.33 21.18 -8.23
CA SER A 49 2.41 22.30 -8.14
C SER A 49 1.72 22.37 -6.77
N LEU A 50 1.30 21.23 -6.22
CA LEU A 50 0.73 21.17 -4.87
C LEU A 50 1.76 21.59 -3.81
N LEU A 51 3.00 21.11 -3.92
CA LEU A 51 4.09 21.49 -3.00
C LEU A 51 4.42 22.99 -3.08
N MET A 52 4.36 23.59 -4.27
CA MET A 52 4.58 25.03 -4.44
C MET A 52 3.51 25.87 -3.75
N VAL A 53 2.23 25.44 -3.80
CA VAL A 53 1.14 26.10 -3.06
C VAL A 53 1.39 26.01 -1.55
N GLN A 54 1.71 24.82 -1.04
CA GLN A 54 1.99 24.63 0.40
C GLN A 54 3.21 25.43 0.87
N ALA A 55 4.28 25.49 0.05
CA ALA A 55 5.47 26.28 0.36
C ALA A 55 5.16 27.78 0.39
N PHE A 56 4.37 28.27 -0.56
CA PHE A 56 3.93 29.67 -0.60
C PHE A 56 3.11 30.03 0.65
N ASP A 57 2.13 29.20 1.02
CA ASP A 57 1.29 29.41 2.20
C ASP A 57 2.10 29.37 3.52
N ALA A 58 3.13 28.52 3.57
CA ALA A 58 4.06 28.44 4.69
C ALA A 58 5.18 29.50 4.65
N ASN A 59 5.19 30.41 3.67
CA ASN A 59 6.24 31.41 3.43
C ASN A 59 7.66 30.81 3.32
N ILE A 60 7.76 29.67 2.65
CA ILE A 60 9.01 28.96 2.35
C ILE A 60 9.41 29.27 0.91
N LEU A 61 10.64 29.75 0.72
CA LEU A 61 11.17 30.02 -0.63
C LEU A 61 11.31 28.72 -1.42
N ALA A 62 10.63 28.65 -2.57
CA ALA A 62 10.75 27.52 -3.47
C ALA A 62 12.17 27.46 -4.08
N PRO A 63 12.87 26.30 -4.00
CA PRO A 63 14.19 26.16 -4.59
C PRO A 63 14.12 26.17 -6.12
N ASN A 64 15.24 26.54 -6.75
CA ASN A 64 15.39 26.40 -8.19
C ASN A 64 15.34 24.91 -8.61
N LYS A 65 14.92 24.67 -9.86
CA LYS A 65 14.94 23.34 -10.46
C LYS A 65 16.32 22.69 -10.35
N PHE A 66 16.33 21.43 -9.92
CA PHE A 66 17.55 20.65 -9.85
C PHE A 66 18.21 20.51 -11.22
N LYS A 67 19.53 20.70 -11.27
CA LYS A 67 20.36 20.51 -12.46
C LYS A 67 21.37 19.41 -12.19
N SER A 68 21.27 18.30 -12.92
CA SER A 68 22.19 17.17 -12.78
C SER A 68 23.60 17.56 -13.23
N GLN A 69 24.60 17.18 -12.42
CA GLN A 69 26.00 17.24 -12.84
C GLN A 69 26.24 16.23 -13.96
N HIS A 70 26.94 16.64 -15.02
CA HIS A 70 27.16 15.81 -16.20
C HIS A 70 28.15 14.67 -15.96
N GLU A 71 29.11 14.87 -15.06
CA GLU A 71 30.15 13.90 -14.77
C GLU A 71 30.27 13.70 -13.26
N LYS A 72 30.03 12.47 -12.80
CA LYS A 72 30.25 12.06 -11.41
C LYS A 72 31.24 10.90 -11.38
N PHE A 73 32.14 10.91 -10.42
CA PHE A 73 33.14 9.85 -10.25
C PHE A 73 32.96 9.15 -8.91
N HIS A 74 33.11 7.84 -8.90
CA HIS A 74 33.15 7.03 -7.67
C HIS A 74 34.34 6.06 -7.73
N GLY A 75 35.22 6.10 -6.73
CA GLY A 75 36.44 5.28 -6.72
C GLY A 75 37.34 5.51 -7.95
N GLY A 76 37.40 6.74 -8.46
CA GLY A 76 38.16 7.08 -9.67
C GLY A 76 37.55 6.62 -11.00
N LYS A 77 36.35 6.02 -10.99
CA LYS A 77 35.63 5.60 -12.19
C LYS A 77 34.48 6.55 -12.47
N LEU A 78 34.29 6.92 -13.74
CA LEU A 78 33.14 7.70 -14.19
C LEU A 78 31.86 6.88 -14.00
N LEU A 79 30.86 7.47 -13.36
CA LEU A 79 29.54 6.86 -13.20
C LEU A 79 28.70 7.08 -14.45
N GLN A 80 28.16 5.99 -15.01
CA GLN A 80 27.18 6.06 -16.09
C GLN A 80 25.79 6.45 -15.56
N SER A 81 25.41 5.93 -14.39
CA SER A 81 24.16 6.26 -13.71
C SER A 81 24.33 6.10 -12.20
N GLU A 82 23.48 6.78 -11.44
CA GLU A 82 23.43 6.72 -9.99
C GLU A 82 21.97 6.50 -9.58
N THR A 83 21.73 5.47 -8.76
CA THR A 83 20.41 5.11 -8.26
C THR A 83 20.54 4.44 -6.89
N TYR A 84 19.41 4.18 -6.25
CA TYR A 84 19.32 3.45 -4.99
C TYR A 84 18.70 2.06 -5.22
N ILE A 85 18.86 1.17 -4.23
CA ILE A 85 18.19 -0.15 -4.24
C ILE A 85 16.69 0.09 -4.03
N GLY A 86 15.89 -0.32 -5.02
CA GLY A 86 14.44 -0.14 -5.00
C GLY A 86 13.71 -1.19 -4.16
N GLY A 87 12.47 -1.49 -4.56
CA GLY A 87 11.67 -2.52 -3.91
C GLY A 87 12.32 -3.91 -3.96
N HIS A 88 12.09 -4.69 -2.90
CA HIS A 88 12.51 -6.08 -2.81
C HIS A 88 11.44 -6.99 -3.44
N VAL A 89 11.86 -7.95 -4.27
CA VAL A 89 10.94 -8.87 -4.96
C VAL A 89 11.48 -10.29 -4.84
N GLU A 90 10.64 -11.19 -4.35
CA GLU A 90 10.96 -12.61 -4.20
C GLU A 90 9.81 -13.48 -4.71
N ALA A 91 10.16 -14.61 -5.33
CA ALA A 91 9.24 -15.69 -5.68
C ALA A 91 9.64 -16.92 -4.86
N LEU A 92 9.01 -17.10 -3.70
CA LEU A 92 9.36 -18.15 -2.75
C LEU A 92 8.93 -19.54 -3.23
N GLU A 93 7.73 -19.64 -3.80
CA GLU A 93 7.14 -20.88 -4.30
C GLU A 93 6.42 -20.65 -5.63
N SER A 94 6.28 -21.72 -6.41
CA SER A 94 5.52 -21.73 -7.66
C SER A 94 4.67 -23.00 -7.73
N GLY A 95 3.47 -22.89 -8.28
CA GLY A 95 2.52 -23.99 -8.34
C GLY A 95 1.08 -23.51 -8.39
N VAL A 96 0.14 -24.46 -8.25
CA VAL A 96 -1.28 -24.18 -8.15
C VAL A 96 -1.71 -24.34 -6.70
N PHE A 97 -2.07 -23.24 -6.06
CA PHE A 97 -2.63 -23.22 -4.70
C PHE A 97 -4.11 -22.92 -4.79
N ARG A 98 -4.94 -23.74 -4.15
CA ARG A 98 -6.40 -23.59 -4.15
C ARG A 98 -6.96 -23.93 -2.77
N ALA A 99 -8.02 -23.22 -2.41
CA ALA A 99 -8.71 -23.42 -1.12
C ALA A 99 -9.39 -24.80 -0.97
N ASP A 100 -9.51 -25.57 -2.05
CA ASP A 100 -10.10 -26.91 -2.04
C ASP A 100 -9.10 -28.06 -2.15
N ILE A 101 -7.80 -27.75 -2.24
CA ILE A 101 -6.72 -28.73 -2.33
C ILE A 101 -5.90 -28.67 -1.05
N ASP A 102 -5.72 -29.82 -0.39
CA ASP A 102 -4.93 -29.89 0.84
C ASP A 102 -3.45 -29.57 0.56
N ILE A 103 -2.83 -28.84 1.47
CA ILE A 103 -1.39 -28.57 1.45
C ILE A 103 -0.76 -28.96 2.78
N SER A 104 0.52 -29.34 2.73
CA SER A 104 1.30 -29.67 3.92
C SER A 104 1.92 -28.42 4.50
N PHE A 105 1.65 -28.13 5.77
CA PHE A 105 2.25 -27.05 6.53
C PHE A 105 3.32 -27.61 7.48
N ASN A 106 4.49 -26.96 7.48
CA ASN A 106 5.57 -27.24 8.42
C ASN A 106 5.88 -25.98 9.21
N ASN A 107 5.12 -25.79 10.29
CA ASN A 107 5.12 -24.56 11.06
C ASN A 107 6.17 -24.55 12.18
N ASN A 108 6.49 -23.36 12.69
CA ASN A 108 7.41 -23.17 13.81
C ASN A 108 6.64 -22.99 15.13
N SER A 109 6.64 -23.99 16.01
CA SER A 109 6.00 -23.93 17.33
C SER A 109 6.46 -22.73 18.16
N ALA A 110 7.74 -22.34 18.08
CA ALA A 110 8.25 -21.19 18.83
C ALA A 110 7.68 -19.86 18.31
N ALA A 111 7.28 -19.78 17.04
CA ALA A 111 6.61 -18.60 16.51
C ALA A 111 5.18 -18.48 17.05
N TYR A 112 4.43 -19.60 17.11
CA TYR A 112 3.10 -19.59 17.71
C TYR A 112 3.12 -19.25 19.20
N GLN A 113 4.13 -19.71 19.95
CA GLN A 113 4.26 -19.30 21.35
C GLN A 113 4.41 -17.79 21.49
N LYS A 114 5.23 -17.16 20.63
CA LYS A 114 5.38 -15.69 20.63
C LYS A 114 4.08 -14.94 20.31
N LEU A 115 3.23 -15.51 19.44
CA LEU A 115 1.91 -14.94 19.13
C LEU A 115 0.96 -15.06 20.33
N ILE A 116 0.96 -16.21 21.01
CA ILE A 116 0.18 -16.42 22.24
C ILE A 116 0.62 -15.43 23.33
N ASP A 117 1.93 -15.27 23.53
CA ASP A 117 2.48 -14.38 24.56
C ASP A 117 2.13 -12.90 24.32
N LYS A 118 1.80 -12.52 23.08
CA LYS A 118 1.47 -11.15 22.66
C LYS A 118 -0.02 -10.91 22.40
N VAL A 119 -0.85 -11.93 22.51
CA VAL A 119 -2.24 -11.87 22.04
C VAL A 119 -3.01 -10.72 22.69
N ASP A 120 -2.77 -10.45 23.97
CA ASP A 120 -3.48 -9.38 24.69
C ASP A 120 -3.06 -7.99 24.20
N GLU A 121 -1.76 -7.79 23.93
CA GLU A 121 -1.20 -6.54 23.38
C GLU A 121 -1.75 -6.29 21.97
N ASP A 122 -1.72 -7.31 21.11
CA ASP A 122 -2.20 -7.23 19.73
C ASP A 122 -3.71 -6.94 19.68
N LEU A 123 -4.52 -7.66 20.49
CA LEU A 123 -5.97 -7.42 20.56
C LEU A 123 -6.30 -6.03 21.12
N GLN A 124 -5.59 -5.58 22.15
CA GLN A 124 -5.77 -4.23 22.68
C GLN A 124 -5.43 -3.17 21.63
N TYR A 125 -4.36 -3.37 20.87
CA TYR A 125 -3.99 -2.47 19.77
C TYR A 125 -5.07 -2.43 18.70
N THR A 126 -5.58 -3.59 18.26
CA THR A 126 -6.68 -3.65 17.28
C THR A 126 -7.92 -2.92 17.77
N ILE A 127 -8.32 -3.09 19.03
CA ILE A 127 -9.51 -2.44 19.59
C ILE A 127 -9.31 -0.92 19.69
N THR A 128 -8.19 -0.50 20.29
CA THR A 128 -8.00 0.91 20.70
C THR A 128 -7.40 1.79 19.62
N VAL A 129 -6.53 1.24 18.77
CA VAL A 129 -5.81 2.00 17.73
C VAL A 129 -6.44 1.80 16.36
N GLU A 130 -6.71 0.56 15.96
CA GLU A 130 -7.24 0.29 14.60
C GLU A 130 -8.74 0.58 14.50
N ASN A 131 -9.50 0.35 15.57
CA ASN A 131 -10.95 0.55 15.59
C ASN A 131 -11.41 1.76 16.42
N GLU A 132 -10.48 2.43 17.13
CA GLU A 132 -10.77 3.60 17.98
C GLU A 132 -11.89 3.35 19.03
N VAL A 133 -11.99 2.11 19.54
CA VAL A 133 -12.99 1.70 20.55
C VAL A 133 -12.35 1.65 21.93
N ALA A 134 -13.08 2.09 22.95
CA ALA A 134 -12.64 1.97 24.34
C ALA A 134 -12.78 0.51 24.82
N MET A 135 -11.78 0.01 25.56
CA MET A 135 -11.80 -1.36 26.08
C MET A 135 -13.03 -1.66 26.96
N GLU A 136 -13.57 -0.65 27.63
CA GLU A 136 -14.77 -0.75 28.47
C GLU A 136 -16.05 -1.09 27.69
N ASP A 137 -16.10 -0.78 26.40
CA ASP A 137 -17.25 -1.06 25.53
C ASP A 137 -17.22 -2.49 24.95
N VAL A 138 -16.10 -3.21 25.13
CA VAL A 138 -15.91 -4.55 24.59
C VAL A 138 -16.52 -5.60 25.52
N LYS A 139 -17.49 -6.37 25.01
CA LYS A 139 -18.27 -7.32 25.81
C LYS A 139 -17.76 -8.76 25.78
N ASN A 140 -17.01 -9.12 24.75
CA ASN A 140 -16.62 -10.49 24.42
C ASN A 140 -15.09 -10.66 24.34
N TYR A 141 -14.32 -9.79 25.00
CA TYR A 141 -12.86 -9.81 24.93
C TYR A 141 -12.29 -11.16 25.36
N ASP A 142 -12.65 -11.63 26.56
CA ASP A 142 -12.13 -12.89 27.10
C ASP A 142 -12.51 -14.09 26.21
N GLU A 143 -13.74 -14.12 25.69
CA GLU A 143 -14.22 -15.18 24.80
C GLU A 143 -13.39 -15.27 23.51
N ILE A 144 -13.20 -14.14 22.84
CA ILE A 144 -12.44 -14.09 21.58
C ILE A 144 -10.95 -14.34 21.82
N ARG A 145 -10.38 -13.80 22.90
CA ARG A 145 -9.00 -14.08 23.31
C ARG A 145 -8.80 -15.58 23.48
N ASP A 146 -9.66 -16.23 24.26
CA ASP A 146 -9.54 -17.65 24.56
C ASP A 146 -9.71 -18.52 23.31
N GLU A 147 -10.61 -18.15 22.39
CA GLU A 147 -10.77 -18.83 21.11
C GLU A 147 -9.49 -18.76 20.25
N ILE A 148 -8.88 -17.57 20.16
CA ILE A 148 -7.63 -17.36 19.42
C ILE A 148 -6.48 -18.15 20.06
N VAL A 149 -6.32 -18.06 21.38
CA VAL A 149 -5.27 -18.77 22.11
C VAL A 149 -5.44 -20.28 21.97
N ALA A 150 -6.66 -20.81 21.99
CA ALA A 150 -6.93 -22.23 21.78
C ALA A 150 -6.49 -22.69 20.38
N LYS A 151 -6.83 -21.93 19.32
CA LYS A 151 -6.40 -22.23 17.94
C LYS A 151 -4.89 -22.16 17.77
N LEU A 152 -4.24 -21.13 18.31
CA LEU A 152 -2.78 -20.98 18.27
C LEU A 152 -2.08 -22.10 19.06
N THR A 153 -2.63 -22.50 20.20
CA THR A 153 -2.12 -23.60 21.02
C THR A 153 -2.19 -24.92 20.25
N TYR A 154 -3.30 -25.19 19.56
CA TYR A 154 -3.43 -26.36 18.70
C TYR A 154 -2.36 -26.40 17.60
N LEU A 155 -2.12 -25.27 16.91
CA LEU A 155 -1.10 -25.18 15.86
C LEU A 155 0.34 -25.27 16.41
N ARG A 156 0.58 -24.76 17.63
CA ARG A 156 1.87 -24.89 18.33
C ARG A 156 2.18 -26.34 18.62
N ASP A 157 1.19 -27.09 19.13
CA ASP A 157 1.35 -28.47 19.58
C ASP A 157 1.27 -29.47 18.40
N ASN A 158 0.67 -29.06 17.28
CA ASN A 158 0.57 -29.82 16.02
C ASN A 158 1.21 -29.04 14.84
N PRO A 159 2.52 -28.78 14.86
CA PRO A 159 3.16 -27.89 13.89
C PRO A 159 3.22 -28.46 12.47
N ARG A 160 3.01 -29.76 12.30
CA ARG A 160 2.94 -30.43 11.01
C ARG A 160 1.52 -30.90 10.77
N CYS A 161 0.83 -30.24 9.84
CA CYS A 161 -0.55 -30.58 9.48
C CYS A 161 -0.73 -30.54 7.97
N THR A 162 -1.72 -31.29 7.49
CA THR A 162 -2.14 -31.27 6.08
C THR A 162 -3.59 -30.84 6.06
N GLU A 163 -3.84 -29.62 5.57
CA GLU A 163 -5.16 -29.00 5.61
C GLU A 163 -5.38 -28.11 4.37
N LYS A 164 -6.62 -27.72 4.13
CA LYS A 164 -6.98 -26.79 3.05
C LYS A 164 -6.48 -25.38 3.38
N PRO A 165 -5.76 -24.70 2.46
CA PRO A 165 -5.19 -23.40 2.75
C PRO A 165 -6.22 -22.28 2.68
N LEU A 166 -5.93 -21.21 3.43
CA LEU A 166 -6.52 -19.89 3.22
C LEU A 166 -5.51 -19.02 2.48
N ILE A 167 -5.88 -18.53 1.29
CA ILE A 167 -5.01 -17.72 0.45
C ILE A 167 -5.23 -16.25 0.80
N TYR A 168 -4.24 -15.64 1.45
CA TYR A 168 -4.27 -14.24 1.86
C TYR A 168 -3.31 -13.38 1.04
N HIS A 169 -3.73 -12.13 0.80
CA HIS A 169 -2.88 -11.06 0.26
C HIS A 169 -2.84 -9.94 1.31
N LEU A 170 -1.64 -9.68 1.83
CA LEU A 170 -1.39 -8.59 2.78
C LEU A 170 -0.65 -7.48 2.05
N ASP A 171 -1.19 -6.28 2.10
CA ASP A 171 -0.59 -5.09 1.49
C ASP A 171 -0.67 -3.92 2.47
N VAL A 172 0.40 -3.13 2.54
CA VAL A 172 0.47 -1.96 3.41
C VAL A 172 -0.13 -0.79 2.64
N ALA A 173 -1.32 -0.35 3.07
CA ALA A 173 -1.99 0.80 2.48
C ALA A 173 -1.07 2.03 2.45
N ALA A 174 -0.88 2.62 1.27
CA ALA A 174 -0.03 3.79 1.06
C ALA A 174 1.35 3.69 1.74
N MET A 175 2.05 2.55 1.55
CA MET A 175 3.33 2.23 2.20
C MET A 175 4.34 3.39 2.23
N TYR A 176 4.77 3.89 1.07
CA TYR A 176 5.79 4.96 1.01
C TYR A 176 5.32 6.30 1.60
N PRO A 177 4.11 6.80 1.28
CA PRO A 177 3.57 7.97 1.97
C PRO A 177 3.56 7.83 3.49
N ASN A 178 3.14 6.67 4.02
CA ASN A 178 3.13 6.44 5.47
C ASN A 178 4.54 6.37 6.06
N ILE A 179 5.51 5.79 5.36
CA ILE A 179 6.92 5.80 5.78
C ILE A 179 7.46 7.24 5.86
N ILE A 180 7.13 8.08 4.87
CA ILE A 180 7.53 9.51 4.85
C ILE A 180 6.93 10.24 6.05
N LEU A 181 5.64 10.06 6.32
CA LEU A 181 4.95 10.73 7.43
C LEU A 181 5.49 10.28 8.80
N THR A 182 5.67 8.97 9.00
CA THR A 182 6.16 8.40 10.26
C THR A 182 7.59 8.83 10.57
N ASN A 183 8.47 8.88 9.56
CA ASN A 183 9.89 9.22 9.75
C ASN A 183 10.21 10.69 9.51
N ARG A 184 9.23 11.49 9.05
CA ARG A 184 9.39 12.90 8.69
C ARG A 184 10.54 13.12 7.68
N LEU A 185 10.52 12.34 6.61
CA LEU A 185 11.50 12.40 5.50
C LEU A 185 11.31 13.65 4.63
#